data_AF-A0A7K0CLR2-F1
#
_entry.id   AF-A0A7K0CLR2-F1
#
_cell.length_a   1.000
_cell.length_b   1.000
_cell.length_c   1.000
_cell.angle_alpha   90.00
_cell.angle_beta   90.00
_cell.angle_gamma   90.00
#
_symmetry.space_group_name_H-M   'P 1'
#
loop_
_entity.id
_entity.type
_entity.pdbx_description
1 polymer ?
#
loop_
_entity_poly.entity_id
_entity_poly.type
_entity_poly.pdbx_seq_one_letter_code
_entity_poly.pdbx_strand_id
1 'polypeptide(L)'
;MRTFGRLRSLLAGGILLVAVAGCAGGGGDDSLEIENEWQDQITDATSNRPEGCKSGVGDGCEAHVKEVETILGRLHEAIQKRDDKAGFKDTLDRVTTLDGKIADYYGKTCALVAEVTTDPASTQRFFTCTQLYAGIMSTANEIAGAHLRPSDT
;
A
#
# COMPACT_ATOMS: atom_id res chain seq x y z
N MET A 1 62.32 26.49 32.43
CA MET A 1 63.10 25.88 31.33
C MET A 1 62.62 24.44 31.17
N ARG A 2 61.85 24.17 30.10
CA ARG A 2 62.16 23.26 28.98
C ARG A 2 62.25 21.78 29.37
N THR A 3 61.16 21.00 29.28
CA THR A 3 60.60 20.24 28.12
C THR A 3 61.38 18.99 27.67
N PHE A 4 60.66 17.86 27.81
CA PHE A 4 60.45 16.72 26.88
C PHE A 4 61.63 15.89 26.34
N GLY A 5 61.38 14.56 26.31
CA GLY A 5 62.02 13.64 25.37
C GLY A 5 61.71 12.18 25.65
N ARG A 6 60.62 11.63 25.08
CA ARG A 6 60.50 10.19 24.82
C ARG A 6 60.16 9.95 23.36
N LEU A 7 61.03 9.17 22.72
CA LEU A 7 61.01 8.72 21.34
C LEU A 7 59.87 7.72 21.07
N ARG A 8 59.40 7.71 19.81
CA ARG A 8 59.32 6.54 18.89
C ARG A 8 58.80 7.06 17.53
N SER A 9 59.64 7.23 16.51
CA SER A 9 60.03 6.22 15.51
C SER A 9 58.86 5.40 14.96
N LEU A 10 58.37 5.72 13.76
CA LEU A 10 58.78 5.11 12.47
C LEU A 10 57.62 5.02 11.48
N LEU A 11 57.95 5.33 10.21
CA LEU A 11 57.34 4.83 8.96
C LEU A 11 55.91 5.32 8.66
N ALA A 12 55.44 5.49 7.43
CA ALA A 12 55.99 5.57 6.08
C ALA A 12 54.74 5.65 5.18
N GLY A 13 54.86 6.25 4.00
CA GLY A 13 53.98 5.91 2.87
C GLY A 13 52.61 6.57 2.88
N GLY A 14 52.40 7.49 1.94
CA GLY A 14 51.15 8.20 1.78
C GLY A 14 50.05 7.43 1.08
N ILE A 15 49.00 8.17 0.72
CA ILE A 15 48.28 8.13 -0.57
C ILE A 15 47.30 9.30 -0.54
N LEU A 16 47.33 10.13 -1.60
CA LEU A 16 46.24 11.02 -1.97
C LEU A 16 44.97 10.20 -2.17
N LEU A 17 43.86 10.56 -1.52
CA LEU A 17 42.53 10.27 -2.04
C LEU A 17 41.72 11.56 -2.12
N VAL A 18 41.71 12.07 -3.36
CA VAL A 18 40.65 12.78 -4.08
C VAL A 18 39.43 13.12 -3.23
N ALA A 19 39.17 14.42 -3.12
CA ALA A 19 37.88 14.96 -2.71
C ALA A 19 36.77 14.29 -3.55
N VAL A 20 36.06 13.35 -2.92
CA VAL A 20 34.81 12.83 -3.45
C VAL A 20 33.87 14.03 -3.47
N ALA A 21 33.53 14.46 -4.68
CA ALA A 21 32.41 15.34 -4.92
C ALA A 21 31.24 14.87 -4.06
N GLY A 22 30.74 15.76 -3.20
CA GLY A 22 29.53 15.49 -2.43
C GLY A 22 28.39 15.18 -3.39
N CYS A 23 28.17 13.88 -3.63
CA CYS A 23 26.86 13.39 -4.00
C CYS A 23 26.05 13.52 -2.72
N ALA A 24 25.33 14.63 -2.61
CA ALA A 24 24.42 14.88 -1.52
C ALA A 24 23.47 13.68 -1.44
N GLY A 25 23.60 12.94 -0.35
CA GLY A 25 22.65 11.92 0.04
C GLY A 25 21.32 12.54 0.41
N GLY A 26 20.31 11.68 0.46
CA GLY A 26 18.98 12.00 0.97
C GLY A 26 17.89 11.46 0.06
N GLY A 27 17.77 10.15 -0.03
CA GLY A 27 16.66 9.50 -0.73
C GLY A 27 16.48 8.12 -0.13
N GLY A 28 15.68 8.00 0.92
CA GLY A 28 15.50 6.70 1.58
C GLY A 28 14.55 6.65 2.77
N ASP A 29 14.28 7.75 3.47
CA ASP A 29 13.40 7.69 4.66
C ASP A 29 11.91 7.82 4.31
N ASP A 30 11.53 8.73 3.40
CA ASP A 30 10.12 8.98 3.08
C ASP A 30 9.41 7.82 2.37
N SER A 31 10.13 6.84 1.81
CA SER A 31 9.50 5.66 1.18
C SER A 31 9.13 4.60 2.22
N LEU A 32 9.94 4.43 3.26
CA LEU A 32 9.70 3.48 4.34
C LEU A 32 8.59 3.97 5.27
N GLU A 33 8.46 5.29 5.47
CA GLU A 33 7.36 5.87 6.25
C GLU A 33 6.00 5.65 5.58
N ILE A 34 5.92 5.89 4.26
CA ILE A 34 4.70 5.61 3.48
C ILE A 34 4.36 4.11 3.48
N GLU A 35 5.35 3.24 3.29
CA GLU A 35 5.10 1.80 3.30
C GLU A 35 4.45 1.37 4.62
N ASN A 36 5.06 1.68 5.76
CA ASN A 36 4.53 1.23 7.06
C ASN A 36 3.18 1.88 7.38
N GLU A 37 3.03 3.19 7.17
CA GLU A 37 1.79 3.92 7.48
C GLU A 37 0.60 3.37 6.69
N TRP A 38 0.77 3.16 5.39
CA TRP A 38 -0.34 2.75 4.53
C TRP A 38 -0.55 1.24 4.55
N GLN A 39 0.51 0.44 4.69
CA GLN A 39 0.38 -1.01 4.81
C GLN A 39 -0.44 -1.39 6.03
N ASP A 40 -0.18 -0.79 7.19
CA ASP A 40 -0.92 -1.08 8.42
C ASP A 40 -2.39 -0.67 8.28
N GLN A 41 -2.66 0.55 7.79
CA GLN A 41 -4.03 1.02 7.57
C GLN A 41 -4.83 0.12 6.61
N ILE A 42 -4.22 -0.29 5.49
CA ILE A 42 -4.89 -1.15 4.52
C ILE A 42 -5.09 -2.55 5.09
N THR A 43 -4.08 -3.10 5.76
CA THR A 43 -4.16 -4.43 6.39
C THR A 43 -5.22 -4.49 7.48
N ASP A 44 -5.29 -3.46 8.33
CA ASP A 44 -6.30 -3.35 9.37
C ASP A 44 -7.69 -3.24 8.74
N ALA A 45 -7.87 -2.39 7.74
CA ALA A 45 -9.14 -2.25 7.06
C ALA A 45 -9.59 -3.54 6.36
N THR A 46 -8.71 -4.26 5.68
CA THR A 46 -9.07 -5.52 4.99
C THR A 46 -9.29 -6.69 5.95
N SER A 47 -8.64 -6.69 7.11
CA SER A 47 -8.73 -7.76 8.11
C SER A 47 -9.94 -7.59 9.05
N ASN A 48 -10.35 -6.36 9.33
CA ASN A 48 -11.44 -6.04 10.26
C ASN A 48 -12.82 -6.11 9.60
N ARG A 49 -13.14 -7.28 9.05
CA ARG A 49 -14.43 -7.51 8.42
C ARG A 49 -15.58 -7.49 9.45
N PRO A 50 -16.65 -6.71 9.23
CA PRO A 50 -17.77 -6.65 10.17
C PRO A 50 -18.59 -7.94 10.17
N GLU A 51 -19.16 -8.29 11.33
CA GLU A 51 -19.95 -9.51 11.54
C GLU A 51 -21.16 -9.62 10.61
N GLY A 52 -21.79 -8.48 10.28
CA GLY A 52 -22.92 -8.39 9.34
C GLY A 52 -22.54 -8.60 7.87
N CYS A 53 -21.26 -8.63 7.54
CA CYS A 53 -20.80 -8.92 6.19
C CYS A 53 -20.59 -10.42 6.01
N LYS A 54 -21.54 -11.14 5.40
CA LYS A 54 -21.47 -12.59 5.12
C LYS A 54 -21.13 -12.87 3.67
N SER A 55 -20.07 -13.64 3.43
CA SER A 55 -19.44 -13.83 2.11
C SER A 55 -19.43 -12.59 1.17
N GLY A 56 -19.28 -11.36 1.67
CA GLY A 56 -19.26 -10.16 0.83
C GLY A 56 -20.64 -9.56 0.48
N VAL A 57 -21.71 -10.02 1.13
CA VAL A 57 -23.05 -9.41 1.12
C VAL A 57 -23.54 -9.17 2.54
N GLY A 58 -24.57 -8.34 2.71
CA GLY A 58 -25.13 -8.00 4.01
C GLY A 58 -24.91 -6.55 4.42
N ASP A 59 -25.56 -6.17 5.51
CA ASP A 59 -25.70 -4.80 6.00
C ASP A 59 -24.38 -4.11 6.36
N GLY A 60 -23.36 -4.89 6.74
CA GLY A 60 -22.02 -4.37 7.05
C GLY A 60 -21.08 -4.20 5.86
N CYS A 61 -21.34 -4.83 4.70
CA CYS A 61 -20.33 -4.89 3.64
C CYS A 61 -20.16 -3.57 2.88
N GLU A 62 -21.22 -2.78 2.72
CA GLU A 62 -21.14 -1.52 1.95
C GLU A 62 -20.23 -0.50 2.63
N ALA A 63 -20.40 -0.35 3.94
CA ALA A 63 -19.59 0.53 4.78
C ALA A 63 -18.13 0.04 4.82
N HIS A 64 -17.92 -1.27 4.89
CA HIS A 64 -16.58 -1.85 4.88
C HIS A 64 -15.85 -1.64 3.55
N VAL A 65 -16.52 -1.84 2.42
CA VAL A 65 -15.97 -1.49 1.10
C VAL A 65 -15.67 0.01 1.03
N LYS A 66 -16.51 0.86 1.64
CA LYS A 66 -16.31 2.32 1.64
C LYS A 66 -15.09 2.75 2.44
N GLU A 67 -14.81 2.07 3.55
CA GLU A 67 -13.63 2.30 4.37
C GLU A 67 -12.35 1.99 3.58
N VAL A 68 -12.31 0.84 2.92
CA VAL A 68 -11.19 0.44 2.04
C VAL A 68 -11.01 1.43 0.89
N GLU A 69 -12.10 1.84 0.23
CA GLU A 69 -12.08 2.88 -0.82
C GLU A 69 -11.47 4.19 -0.29
N THR A 70 -11.87 4.61 0.91
CA THR A 70 -11.42 5.87 1.52
C THR A 70 -9.91 5.85 1.80
N ILE A 71 -9.40 4.75 2.36
CA ILE A 71 -7.97 4.61 2.68
C ILE A 71 -7.15 4.63 1.39
N LEU A 72 -7.57 3.88 0.37
CA LEU A 72 -6.83 3.76 -0.88
C LEU A 72 -6.94 5.02 -1.76
N GLY A 73 -8.05 5.75 -1.67
CA GLY A 73 -8.18 7.08 -2.25
C GLY A 73 -7.18 8.07 -1.65
N ARG A 74 -6.98 8.04 -0.32
CA ARG A 74 -5.98 8.89 0.35
C ARG A 74 -4.55 8.48 -0.03
N LEU A 75 -4.25 7.18 -0.11
CA LEU A 75 -2.97 6.68 -0.61
C LEU A 75 -2.70 7.20 -2.04
N HIS A 76 -3.70 7.10 -2.93
CA HIS A 76 -3.59 7.59 -4.30
C HIS A 76 -3.27 9.08 -4.34
N GLU A 77 -3.99 9.91 -3.57
CA GLU A 77 -3.70 11.34 -3.45
C GLU A 77 -2.30 11.63 -2.88
N ALA A 78 -1.84 10.85 -1.90
CA ALA A 78 -0.52 11.00 -1.31
C ALA A 78 0.59 10.72 -2.34
N ILE A 79 0.48 9.61 -3.07
CA ILE A 79 1.44 9.26 -4.14
C ILE A 79 1.43 10.33 -5.24
N GLN A 80 0.27 10.82 -5.67
CA GLN A 80 0.17 11.81 -6.75
C GLN A 80 0.88 13.14 -6.46
N LYS A 81 1.05 13.48 -5.18
CA LYS A 81 1.73 14.70 -4.70
C LYS A 81 3.26 14.55 -4.63
N ARG A 82 3.81 13.34 -4.82
CA ARG A 82 5.26 13.08 -4.75
C ARG A 82 5.97 13.43 -6.05
N ASP A 83 7.24 13.81 -5.93
CA ASP A 83 8.13 14.07 -7.06
C ASP A 83 8.53 12.78 -7.81
N ASP A 84 8.63 11.66 -7.08
CA ASP A 84 9.03 10.34 -7.58
C ASP A 84 7.84 9.41 -7.94
N LYS A 85 6.62 9.96 -8.09
CA LYS A 85 5.38 9.18 -8.31
C LYS A 85 5.42 8.20 -9.48
N ALA A 86 6.31 8.40 -10.45
CA ALA A 86 6.52 7.45 -11.55
C ALA A 86 6.96 6.06 -11.05
N GLY A 87 7.71 5.99 -9.94
CA GLY A 87 8.12 4.75 -9.28
C GLY A 87 6.98 4.00 -8.59
N PHE A 88 5.78 4.59 -8.50
CA PHE A 88 4.59 3.99 -7.89
C PHE A 88 3.52 3.64 -8.93
N LYS A 89 3.88 3.58 -10.22
CA LYS A 89 2.93 3.35 -11.31
C LYS A 89 2.07 2.09 -11.11
N ASP A 90 2.68 0.98 -10.69
CA ASP A 90 1.94 -0.27 -10.44
C ASP A 90 0.88 -0.11 -9.34
N THR A 91 1.21 0.59 -8.25
CA THR A 91 0.28 0.92 -7.18
C THR A 91 -0.87 1.78 -7.67
N LEU A 92 -0.58 2.83 -8.45
CA LEU A 92 -1.61 3.70 -9.03
C LEU A 92 -2.54 2.93 -9.99
N ASP A 93 -1.98 2.05 -10.83
CA ASP A 93 -2.75 1.20 -11.75
C ASP A 93 -3.63 0.19 -10.99
N ARG A 94 -3.15 -0.36 -9.86
CA ARG A 94 -3.92 -1.25 -8.97
C ARG A 94 -5.04 -0.52 -8.23
N VAL A 95 -4.80 0.68 -7.71
CA VAL A 95 -5.86 1.49 -7.09
C VAL A 95 -6.95 1.80 -8.11
N THR A 96 -6.59 2.17 -9.33
CA THR A 96 -7.56 2.40 -10.43
C THR A 96 -8.38 1.14 -10.74
N THR A 97 -7.73 -0.03 -10.77
CA THR A 97 -8.42 -1.31 -10.97
C THR A 97 -9.40 -1.62 -9.84
N LEU A 98 -9.02 -1.31 -8.61
CA LEU A 98 -9.87 -1.48 -7.44
C LEU A 98 -11.10 -0.58 -7.49
N ASP A 99 -10.94 0.69 -7.88
CA ASP A 99 -12.05 1.64 -8.02
C ASP A 99 -13.12 1.11 -8.98
N GLY A 100 -12.71 0.48 -10.08
CA GLY A 100 -13.62 -0.20 -11.01
C GLY A 100 -14.41 -1.34 -10.35
N LYS A 101 -13.75 -2.19 -9.54
CA LYS A 101 -14.41 -3.28 -8.81
C LYS A 101 -15.39 -2.75 -7.76
N ILE A 102 -15.03 -1.66 -7.07
CA ILE A 102 -15.87 -0.99 -6.06
C ILE A 102 -17.10 -0.38 -6.73
N ALA A 103 -16.93 0.30 -7.87
CA ALA A 103 -18.04 0.82 -8.66
C ALA A 103 -19.00 -0.29 -9.11
N ASP A 104 -18.48 -1.43 -9.57
CA ASP A 104 -19.28 -2.60 -9.92
C ASP A 104 -20.04 -3.17 -8.71
N TYR A 105 -19.38 -3.23 -7.54
CA TYR A 105 -19.99 -3.71 -6.30
C TYR A 105 -21.20 -2.84 -5.88
N TYR A 106 -21.04 -1.52 -5.89
CA TYR A 106 -22.11 -0.58 -5.58
C TYR A 106 -23.20 -0.58 -6.66
N GLY A 107 -22.83 -0.57 -7.93
CA GLY A 107 -23.78 -0.60 -9.06
C GLY A 107 -24.66 -1.85 -9.07
N LYS A 108 -24.14 -2.98 -8.59
CA LYS A 108 -24.90 -4.24 -8.45
C LYS A 108 -25.66 -4.34 -7.12
N THR A 109 -25.63 -3.31 -6.28
CA THR A 109 -26.27 -3.27 -4.96
C THR A 109 -25.97 -4.52 -4.13
N CYS A 110 -24.69 -4.93 -4.12
CA CYS A 110 -24.27 -6.21 -3.56
C CYS A 110 -24.56 -6.37 -2.07
N ALA A 111 -24.53 -5.28 -1.29
CA ALA A 111 -24.90 -5.30 0.11
C ALA A 111 -26.37 -5.71 0.36
N LEU A 112 -27.25 -5.51 -0.64
CA LEU A 112 -28.68 -5.82 -0.56
C LEU A 112 -29.05 -7.20 -1.11
N VAL A 113 -28.06 -7.98 -1.58
CA VAL A 113 -28.31 -9.32 -2.09
C VAL A 113 -28.63 -10.27 -0.95
N ALA A 114 -29.75 -11.00 -1.07
CA ALA A 114 -30.15 -11.97 -0.07
C ALA A 114 -29.11 -13.07 0.10
N GLU A 115 -28.78 -13.37 1.36
CA GLU A 115 -27.81 -14.41 1.72
C GLU A 115 -28.30 -15.82 1.41
N VAL A 116 -29.62 -16.03 1.57
CA VAL A 116 -30.29 -17.28 1.21
C VAL A 116 -30.97 -17.05 -0.14
N THR A 117 -30.57 -17.86 -1.12
CA THR A 117 -31.08 -17.79 -2.48
C THR A 117 -31.88 -19.05 -2.78
N THR A 118 -32.99 -18.91 -3.50
CA THR A 118 -33.94 -20.01 -3.77
C THR A 118 -34.17 -20.25 -5.25
N ASP A 119 -33.59 -19.41 -6.12
CA ASP A 119 -33.67 -19.50 -7.57
C ASP A 119 -32.30 -19.28 -8.21
N PRO A 120 -32.06 -19.80 -9.43
CA PRO A 120 -30.75 -19.71 -10.08
C PRO A 120 -30.25 -18.28 -10.30
N ALA A 121 -31.14 -17.30 -10.55
CA ALA A 121 -30.74 -15.93 -10.83
C ALA A 121 -30.26 -15.23 -9.55
N SER A 122 -30.98 -15.41 -8.43
CA SER A 122 -30.53 -14.88 -7.14
C SER A 122 -29.24 -15.54 -6.67
N THR A 123 -29.10 -16.86 -6.84
CA THR A 123 -27.86 -17.59 -6.54
C THR A 123 -26.67 -17.08 -7.36
N GLN A 124 -26.85 -16.87 -8.67
CA GLN A 124 -25.79 -16.33 -9.52
C GLN A 124 -25.38 -14.92 -9.07
N ARG A 125 -26.34 -14.08 -8.68
CA ARG A 125 -26.06 -12.73 -8.19
C ARG A 125 -25.28 -12.76 -6.87
N PHE A 126 -25.65 -13.64 -5.94
CA PHE A 126 -24.91 -13.85 -4.69
C PHE A 126 -23.45 -14.23 -4.96
N PHE A 127 -23.20 -15.15 -5.89
CA PHE A 127 -21.84 -15.53 -6.28
C PHE A 127 -21.06 -14.38 -6.90
N THR A 128 -21.66 -13.62 -7.82
CA THR A 128 -21.00 -12.45 -8.41
C THR A 128 -20.61 -11.41 -7.36
N CYS A 129 -21.50 -11.12 -6.41
CA CYS A 129 -21.22 -10.16 -5.34
C CYS A 129 -20.14 -10.66 -4.37
N THR A 130 -20.17 -11.95 -4.04
CA THR A 130 -19.11 -12.59 -3.25
C THR A 130 -17.75 -12.48 -3.93
N GLN A 131 -17.69 -12.73 -5.24
CA GLN A 131 -16.46 -12.65 -6.03
C GLN A 131 -15.94 -11.21 -6.14
N LEU A 132 -16.82 -10.23 -6.36
CA LEU A 132 -16.44 -8.82 -6.39
C LEU A 132 -15.84 -8.39 -5.07
N TYR A 133 -16.50 -8.67 -3.95
CA TYR A 133 -15.99 -8.34 -2.63
C TYR A 133 -14.63 -9.00 -2.35
N ALA A 134 -14.50 -10.31 -2.62
CA ALA A 134 -13.22 -11.01 -2.46
C ALA A 134 -12.13 -10.40 -3.36
N GLY A 135 -12.47 -10.02 -4.59
CA GLY A 135 -11.57 -9.34 -5.51
C GLY A 135 -11.15 -7.95 -5.06
N ILE A 136 -12.00 -7.22 -4.33
CA ILE A 136 -11.67 -5.93 -3.71
C ILE A 136 -10.66 -6.17 -2.58
N MET A 137 -10.98 -7.06 -1.64
CA MET A 137 -10.10 -7.36 -0.50
C MET A 137 -8.75 -7.92 -0.95
N SER A 138 -8.71 -8.79 -1.96
CA SER A 138 -7.46 -9.32 -2.52
C SER A 138 -6.59 -8.21 -3.09
N THR A 139 -7.15 -7.34 -3.93
CA THR A 139 -6.39 -6.25 -4.54
C THR A 139 -5.92 -5.23 -3.51
N ALA A 140 -6.73 -4.91 -2.49
CA ALA A 140 -6.29 -4.07 -1.37
C ALA A 140 -5.11 -4.71 -0.61
N ASN A 141 -5.17 -6.01 -0.31
CA ASN A 141 -4.06 -6.73 0.33
C ASN A 141 -2.80 -6.81 -0.55
N GLU A 142 -2.96 -6.97 -1.87
CA GLU A 142 -1.83 -6.91 -2.80
C GLU A 142 -1.15 -5.53 -2.80
N ILE A 143 -1.93 -4.44 -2.71
CA ILE A 143 -1.39 -3.09 -2.58
C ILE A 143 -0.59 -2.96 -1.28
N ALA A 144 -1.14 -3.45 -0.16
CA ALA A 144 -0.47 -3.44 1.14
C ALA A 144 0.85 -4.24 1.12
N GLY A 145 0.87 -5.40 0.46
CA GLY A 145 1.99 -6.34 0.55
C GLY A 145 3.12 -6.14 -0.46
N ALA A 146 2.91 -5.42 -1.57
CA ALA A 146 3.83 -5.54 -2.71
C ALA A 146 4.40 -4.23 -3.27
N HIS A 147 3.77 -3.06 -3.09
CA HIS A 147 4.11 -1.92 -3.97
C HIS A 147 4.05 -0.52 -3.31
N LEU A 148 4.13 -0.43 -1.99
CA LEU A 148 4.25 0.86 -1.31
C LEU A 148 5.70 1.38 -1.22
N ARG A 149 6.65 0.65 -1.79
CA ARG A 149 8.00 1.13 -2.08
C ARG A 149 8.07 1.61 -3.53
N PRO A 150 8.77 2.73 -3.81
CA PRO A 150 9.14 3.07 -5.18
C PRO A 150 9.82 1.84 -5.79
N SER A 151 9.33 1.34 -6.93
CA SER A 151 10.07 0.32 -7.67
C SER A 151 11.43 0.92 -7.99
N ASP A 152 12.51 0.33 -7.50
CA ASP A 152 13.88 0.77 -7.81
C ASP A 152 13.99 1.03 -9.32
N THR A 153 14.05 2.31 -9.69
CA THR A 153 14.30 2.77 -11.08
C THR A 153 15.78 2.79 -11.37
#